data_AF-A0A845Q7Q2-F1
#
_entry.id   AF-A0A845Q7Q2-F1
#
_cell.length_a   1.000
_cell.length_b   1.000
_cell.length_c   1.000
_cell.angle_alpha   90.00
_cell.angle_beta   90.00
_cell.angle_gamma   90.00
#
_symmetry.space_group_name_H-M   'P 1'
#
loop_
_entity.id
_entity.type
_entity.pdbx_description
1 polymer ?
#
loop_
_entity_poly.entity_id
_entity_poly.type
_entity_poly.pdbx_seq_one_letter_code
_entity_poly.pdbx_strand_id
1 'polypeptide(L)'
;MSQHWTLDDIDWQAFDAAKVDADLLRTVKAASLVEANAPDYVSYLSVVFADDPAMLDELERWGAEEEQHGAALARWAELADPGFSFDKALKEFQDGYSIPQDVEESTRGSRGGELLARCVVETGTSSFYSAIRDASDEPVLKEIAGRLARDEFNHYKLFYDHFQRYETDVPSKLRRLKIALGRVSEADDDELSYAYYCANRPNADYDREGCAKAYQARALGLYQRRHTDRLVAMIANACGIRIGPRVAKPLTSVVWWGFSTHAKRLADAA
;
A
#
# COMPACT_ATOMS: atom_id res chain seq x y z
N MET A 1 11.91 -5.36 -23.89
CA MET A 1 11.42 -5.12 -22.52
C MET A 1 11.63 -6.42 -21.74
N SER A 2 12.15 -6.36 -20.51
CA SER A 2 12.16 -7.55 -19.66
C SER A 2 10.73 -7.91 -19.33
N GLN A 3 10.38 -9.19 -19.40
CA GLN A 3 9.08 -9.71 -18.98
C GLN A 3 8.83 -9.32 -17.51
N HIS A 4 7.62 -8.82 -17.18
CA HIS A 4 7.19 -8.63 -15.80
C HIS A 4 7.09 -10.00 -15.13
N TRP A 5 7.39 -10.09 -13.83
CA TRP A 5 7.40 -11.38 -13.14
C TRP A 5 5.98 -11.93 -12.98
N THR A 6 5.84 -13.24 -12.83
CA THR A 6 4.56 -13.90 -12.51
C THR A 6 4.68 -14.77 -11.27
N LEU A 7 3.57 -15.34 -10.80
CA LEU A 7 3.59 -16.28 -9.68
C LEU A 7 4.52 -17.49 -9.92
N ASP A 8 4.80 -17.85 -11.18
CA ASP A 8 5.69 -18.97 -11.52
C ASP A 8 7.18 -18.63 -11.30
N ASP A 9 7.52 -17.34 -11.20
CA ASP A 9 8.89 -16.89 -10.93
C ASP A 9 9.26 -16.94 -9.43
N ILE A 10 8.31 -17.23 -8.54
CA ILE A 10 8.51 -17.31 -7.09
C ILE A 10 8.94 -18.73 -6.71
N ASP A 11 9.99 -18.86 -5.89
CA ASP A 11 10.46 -20.16 -5.41
C ASP A 11 9.58 -20.71 -4.27
N TRP A 12 8.36 -21.12 -4.61
CA TRP A 12 7.40 -21.68 -3.64
C TRP A 12 7.92 -22.91 -2.88
N GLN A 13 8.93 -23.61 -3.40
CA GLN A 13 9.53 -24.78 -2.74
C GLN A 13 10.39 -24.38 -1.54
N ALA A 14 10.85 -23.12 -1.48
CA ALA A 14 11.60 -22.58 -0.35
C ALA A 14 10.70 -22.23 0.86
N PHE A 15 9.38 -22.41 0.75
CA PHE A 15 8.44 -22.10 1.82
C PHE A 15 8.76 -22.91 3.09
N ASP A 16 8.88 -22.22 4.22
CA ASP A 16 9.19 -22.82 5.51
C ASP A 16 8.20 -22.37 6.59
N ALA A 17 7.22 -23.23 6.90
CA ALA A 17 6.18 -22.97 7.90
C ALA A 17 6.77 -22.65 9.30
N ALA A 18 7.95 -23.15 9.64
CA ALA A 18 8.58 -22.90 10.94
C ALA A 18 9.13 -21.47 11.08
N LYS A 19 9.26 -20.74 9.96
CA LYS A 19 9.73 -19.33 9.92
C LYS A 19 8.60 -18.32 9.74
N VAL A 20 7.36 -18.78 9.66
CA VAL A 20 6.20 -17.90 9.60
C VAL A 20 6.03 -17.19 10.93
N ASP A 21 6.13 -15.87 10.91
CA ASP A 21 5.74 -15.02 12.04
C ASP A 21 4.22 -14.79 12.02
N ALA A 22 3.57 -15.01 13.16
CA ALA A 22 2.11 -14.98 13.26
C ALA A 22 1.52 -13.57 13.10
N ASP A 23 2.26 -12.52 13.48
CA ASP A 23 1.81 -11.14 13.30
C ASP A 23 2.00 -10.69 11.86
N LEU A 24 3.11 -11.05 11.22
CA LEU A 24 3.29 -10.87 9.78
C LEU A 24 2.21 -11.58 8.97
N LEU A 25 1.85 -12.82 9.34
CA LEU A 25 0.79 -13.56 8.66
C LEU A 25 -0.55 -12.79 8.67
N ARG A 26 -0.94 -12.24 9.83
CA ARG A 26 -2.19 -11.45 9.95
C ARG A 26 -2.17 -10.19 9.09
N THR A 27 -1.01 -9.52 9.04
CA THR A 27 -0.79 -8.35 8.20
C THR A 27 -0.85 -8.70 6.71
N VAL A 28 -0.20 -9.78 6.29
CA VAL A 28 -0.16 -10.22 4.88
C VAL A 28 -1.53 -10.67 4.39
N LYS A 29 -2.31 -11.36 5.23
CA LYS A 29 -3.70 -11.71 4.92
C LYS A 29 -4.54 -10.48 4.58
N ALA A 30 -4.47 -9.44 5.42
CA ALA A 30 -5.20 -8.20 5.17
C ALA A 30 -4.69 -7.50 3.89
N ALA A 31 -3.37 -7.42 3.72
CA ALA A 31 -2.77 -6.81 2.53
C ALA A 31 -3.20 -7.53 1.23
N SER A 32 -3.30 -8.87 1.24
CA SER A 32 -3.75 -9.62 0.07
C SER A 32 -5.14 -9.22 -0.43
N LEU A 33 -6.04 -8.82 0.48
CA LEU A 33 -7.40 -8.38 0.12
C LEU A 33 -7.39 -6.98 -0.48
N VAL A 34 -6.56 -6.08 0.07
CA VAL A 34 -6.45 -4.69 -0.42
C VAL A 34 -5.82 -4.66 -1.81
N GLU A 35 -4.72 -5.39 -2.04
CA GLU A 35 -4.10 -5.42 -3.37
C GLU A 35 -5.04 -6.05 -4.41
N ALA A 36 -5.79 -7.08 -4.03
CA ALA A 36 -6.76 -7.70 -4.91
C ALA A 36 -8.00 -6.82 -5.20
N ASN A 37 -8.17 -5.70 -4.50
CA ASN A 37 -9.24 -4.74 -4.73
C ASN A 37 -8.85 -3.58 -5.67
N ALA A 38 -7.73 -3.72 -6.39
CA ALA A 38 -7.31 -2.78 -7.43
C ALA A 38 -8.36 -2.46 -8.52
N PRO A 39 -9.26 -3.39 -8.96
CA PRO A 39 -10.24 -3.10 -10.00
C PRO A 39 -11.16 -1.90 -9.71
N ASP A 40 -11.52 -1.70 -8.44
CA ASP A 40 -12.31 -0.55 -7.99
C ASP A 40 -11.56 0.77 -8.26
N TYR A 41 -10.27 0.81 -7.92
CA TYR A 41 -9.42 1.96 -8.17
C TYR A 41 -9.16 2.21 -9.65
N VAL A 42 -8.97 1.15 -10.45
CA VAL A 42 -8.83 1.27 -11.91
C VAL A 42 -10.10 1.89 -12.50
N SER A 43 -11.27 1.44 -12.07
CA SER A 43 -12.56 1.97 -12.53
C SER A 43 -12.70 3.45 -12.18
N TYR A 44 -12.43 3.83 -10.92
CA TYR A 44 -12.42 5.23 -10.48
C TYR A 44 -11.48 6.11 -11.30
N LEU A 45 -10.21 5.70 -11.44
CA LEU A 45 -9.20 6.47 -12.16
C LEU A 45 -9.54 6.55 -13.66
N SER A 46 -10.12 5.50 -14.24
CA SER A 46 -10.54 5.50 -15.65
C SER A 46 -11.60 6.55 -15.94
N VAL A 47 -12.49 6.84 -14.99
CA VAL A 47 -13.46 7.95 -15.13
C VAL A 47 -12.73 9.30 -15.08
N VAL A 48 -11.82 9.49 -14.13
CA VAL A 48 -11.06 10.75 -13.99
C VAL A 48 -10.21 11.06 -15.23
N PHE A 49 -9.64 10.04 -15.87
CA PHE A 49 -8.70 10.12 -16.99
C PHE A 49 -9.32 9.68 -18.34
N ALA A 50 -10.65 9.70 -18.47
CA ALA A 50 -11.37 9.12 -19.60
C ALA A 50 -10.98 9.65 -21.00
N ASP A 51 -10.42 10.85 -21.10
CA ASP A 51 -9.96 11.50 -22.33
C ASP A 51 -8.47 11.27 -22.64
N ASP A 52 -7.79 10.42 -21.86
CA ASP A 52 -6.36 10.16 -21.99
C ASP A 52 -6.04 8.67 -22.20
N PRO A 53 -6.10 8.18 -23.47
CA PRO A 53 -5.91 6.78 -23.79
C PRO A 53 -4.58 6.21 -23.28
N ALA A 54 -3.51 7.00 -23.30
CA ALA A 54 -2.21 6.55 -22.81
C ALA A 54 -2.20 6.33 -21.29
N MET A 55 -2.96 7.11 -20.53
CA MET A 55 -3.13 6.86 -19.10
C MET A 55 -4.01 5.63 -18.85
N LEU A 56 -5.04 5.42 -19.65
CA LEU A 56 -5.92 4.25 -19.52
C LEU A 56 -5.15 2.93 -19.74
N ASP A 57 -4.28 2.86 -20.75
CA ASP A 57 -3.43 1.69 -20.99
C ASP A 57 -2.49 1.41 -19.78
N GLU A 58 -1.93 2.47 -19.18
CA GLU A 58 -1.08 2.34 -17.99
C GLU A 58 -1.88 1.94 -16.74
N LEU A 59 -3.13 2.40 -16.59
CA LEU A 59 -4.02 2.00 -15.50
C LEU A 59 -4.45 0.54 -15.60
N GLU A 60 -4.75 0.05 -16.80
CA GLU A 60 -5.07 -1.37 -17.04
C GLU A 60 -3.88 -2.25 -16.65
N ARG A 61 -2.68 -1.87 -17.09
CA ARG A 61 -1.45 -2.59 -16.73
C ARG A 61 -1.18 -2.55 -15.23
N TRP A 62 -1.28 -1.36 -14.62
CA TRP A 62 -1.13 -1.19 -13.18
C TRP A 62 -2.11 -2.09 -12.41
N GLY A 63 -3.38 -2.09 -12.78
CA GLY A 63 -4.39 -2.95 -12.16
C GLY A 63 -4.07 -4.44 -12.23
N ALA A 64 -3.57 -4.93 -13.37
CA ALA A 64 -3.14 -6.31 -13.51
C ALA A 64 -1.91 -6.66 -12.64
N GLU A 65 -0.97 -5.72 -12.47
CA GLU A 65 0.18 -5.87 -11.57
C GLU A 65 -0.28 -5.93 -10.10
N GLU A 66 -1.25 -5.10 -9.68
CA GLU A 66 -1.82 -5.13 -8.32
C GLU A 66 -2.63 -6.41 -8.01
N GLU A 67 -3.45 -6.89 -8.95
CA GLU A 67 -4.15 -8.18 -8.80
C GLU A 67 -3.14 -9.33 -8.59
N GLN A 68 -2.02 -9.29 -9.31
CA GLN A 68 -0.94 -10.25 -9.15
C GLN A 68 -0.30 -10.17 -7.76
N HIS A 69 -0.16 -8.97 -7.18
CA HIS A 69 0.35 -8.79 -5.82
C HIS A 69 -0.59 -9.45 -4.81
N GLY A 70 -1.90 -9.19 -4.93
CA GLY A 70 -2.93 -9.83 -4.13
C GLY A 70 -2.86 -11.36 -4.20
N ALA A 71 -2.75 -11.91 -5.41
CA ALA A 71 -2.65 -13.35 -5.63
C ALA A 71 -1.37 -13.98 -5.03
N ALA A 72 -0.22 -13.30 -5.12
CA ALA A 72 1.02 -13.78 -4.54
C ALA A 72 0.95 -13.82 -3.00
N LEU A 73 0.44 -12.75 -2.38
CA LEU A 73 0.26 -12.67 -0.93
C LEU A 73 -0.77 -13.69 -0.43
N ALA A 74 -1.88 -13.85 -1.15
CA ALA A 74 -2.92 -14.83 -0.86
C ALA A 74 -2.38 -16.25 -0.84
N ARG A 75 -1.66 -16.64 -1.91
CA ARG A 75 -1.05 -17.98 -2.00
C ARG A 75 -0.07 -18.24 -0.87
N TRP A 76 0.76 -17.26 -0.51
CA TRP A 76 1.64 -17.39 0.65
C TRP A 76 0.85 -17.54 1.96
N ALA A 77 -0.22 -16.75 2.15
CA ALA A 77 -1.03 -16.80 3.36
C ALA A 77 -1.77 -18.13 3.53
N GLU A 78 -2.23 -18.75 2.44
CA GLU A 78 -2.88 -20.08 2.46
C GLU A 78 -1.87 -21.21 2.73
N LEU A 79 -0.61 -21.07 2.33
CA LEU A 79 0.47 -21.99 2.72
C LEU A 79 0.79 -21.87 4.23
N ALA A 80 0.79 -20.64 4.74
CA ALA A 80 1.09 -20.32 6.13
C ALA A 80 -0.07 -20.63 7.09
N ASP A 81 -1.30 -20.54 6.64
CA ASP A 81 -2.50 -20.94 7.37
C ASP A 81 -3.47 -21.72 6.46
N PRO A 82 -3.41 -23.06 6.48
CA PRO A 82 -4.31 -23.91 5.69
C PRO A 82 -5.80 -23.76 6.03
N GLY A 83 -6.15 -23.08 7.14
CA GLY A 83 -7.52 -22.75 7.49
C GLY A 83 -8.03 -21.44 6.87
N PHE A 84 -7.14 -20.60 6.34
CA PHE A 84 -7.48 -19.39 5.62
C PHE A 84 -7.98 -19.73 4.21
N SER A 85 -9.01 -19.01 3.75
CA SER A 85 -9.52 -19.11 2.39
C SER A 85 -9.60 -17.71 1.82
N PHE A 86 -8.69 -17.41 0.89
CA PHE A 86 -8.59 -16.09 0.30
C PHE A 86 -9.88 -15.69 -0.41
N ASP A 87 -10.42 -16.57 -1.26
CA ASP A 87 -11.64 -16.29 -2.05
C ASP A 87 -12.83 -15.91 -1.17
N LYS A 88 -13.00 -16.56 -0.01
CA LYS A 88 -14.09 -16.24 0.93
C LYS A 88 -13.87 -14.88 1.59
N ALA A 89 -12.65 -14.62 2.04
CA ALA A 89 -12.31 -13.36 2.70
C ALA A 89 -12.38 -12.18 1.72
N LEU A 90 -11.92 -12.35 0.48
CA LEU A 90 -12.03 -11.34 -0.58
C LEU A 90 -13.49 -11.06 -0.92
N LYS A 91 -14.32 -12.11 -1.03
CA LYS A 91 -15.75 -11.92 -1.26
C LYS A 91 -16.41 -11.14 -0.11
N GLU A 92 -16.13 -11.49 1.13
CA GLU A 92 -16.67 -10.76 2.29
C GLU A 92 -16.20 -9.30 2.29
N PHE A 93 -14.93 -9.06 1.95
CA PHE A 93 -14.37 -7.73 1.84
C PHE A 93 -15.06 -6.88 0.76
N GLN A 94 -15.22 -7.42 -0.45
CA GLN A 94 -15.89 -6.74 -1.57
C GLN A 94 -17.40 -6.53 -1.34
N ASP A 95 -18.05 -7.44 -0.61
CA ASP A 95 -19.47 -7.29 -0.27
C ASP A 95 -19.71 -6.19 0.78
N GLY A 96 -18.70 -5.84 1.60
CA GLY A 96 -18.84 -4.89 2.71
C GLY A 96 -18.03 -3.59 2.60
N TYR A 97 -17.05 -3.52 1.70
CA TYR A 97 -16.26 -2.32 1.40
C TYR A 97 -16.25 -2.06 -0.10
N SER A 98 -16.54 -0.82 -0.48
CA SER A 98 -16.33 -0.31 -1.84
C SER A 98 -15.96 1.15 -1.77
N ILE A 99 -15.14 1.60 -2.71
CA ILE A 99 -14.89 3.03 -2.88
C ILE A 99 -16.07 3.67 -3.64
N PRO A 100 -16.38 4.96 -3.43
CA PRO A 100 -17.42 5.64 -4.20
C PRO A 100 -17.13 5.57 -5.71
N GLN A 101 -17.97 4.85 -6.46
CA GLN A 101 -17.85 4.71 -7.91
C GLN A 101 -18.64 5.80 -8.68
N ASP A 102 -19.61 6.45 -8.03
CA ASP A 102 -20.43 7.53 -8.61
C ASP A 102 -19.71 8.89 -8.51
N VAL A 103 -18.55 9.00 -9.16
CA VAL A 103 -17.80 10.26 -9.24
C VAL A 103 -17.68 10.73 -10.68
N GLU A 104 -18.17 11.94 -10.97
CA GLU A 104 -17.99 12.56 -12.29
C GLU A 104 -16.63 13.30 -12.39
N GLU A 105 -16.03 13.63 -11.25
CA GLU A 105 -14.80 14.42 -11.14
C GLU A 105 -13.86 13.93 -10.03
N SER A 106 -12.59 14.33 -10.13
CA SER A 106 -11.55 14.05 -9.12
C SER A 106 -11.96 14.48 -7.70
N THR A 107 -11.92 13.54 -6.75
CA THR A 107 -12.12 13.83 -5.31
C THR A 107 -10.97 14.65 -4.71
N ARG A 108 -9.81 14.68 -5.39
CA ARG A 108 -8.65 15.54 -5.05
C ARG A 108 -8.69 16.90 -5.74
N GLY A 109 -9.76 17.17 -6.48
CA GLY A 109 -10.09 18.43 -7.13
C GLY A 109 -9.17 18.83 -8.28
N SER A 110 -8.43 17.86 -8.85
CA SER A 110 -7.54 18.02 -10.03
C SER A 110 -6.95 16.66 -10.39
N ARG A 111 -6.70 16.40 -11.68
CA ARG A 111 -5.98 15.21 -12.16
C ARG A 111 -4.58 15.12 -11.59
N GLY A 112 -3.88 16.25 -11.55
CA GLY A 112 -2.56 16.34 -10.91
C GLY A 112 -2.62 16.02 -9.41
N GLY A 113 -3.74 16.33 -8.75
CA GLY A 113 -4.00 15.96 -7.37
C GLY A 113 -4.19 14.45 -7.16
N GLU A 114 -4.90 13.77 -8.05
CA GLU A 114 -5.06 12.30 -8.00
C GLU A 114 -3.72 11.58 -8.17
N LEU A 115 -2.93 11.97 -9.19
CA LEU A 115 -1.64 11.33 -9.45
C LEU A 115 -0.65 11.56 -8.31
N LEU A 116 -0.67 12.75 -7.71
CA LEU A 116 0.12 13.01 -6.51
C LEU A 116 -0.35 12.16 -5.32
N ALA A 117 -1.65 11.97 -5.15
CA ALA A 117 -2.18 11.11 -4.10
C ALA A 117 -1.75 9.65 -4.31
N ARG A 118 -1.80 9.13 -5.54
CA ARG A 118 -1.25 7.80 -5.89
C ARG A 118 0.25 7.71 -5.61
N CYS A 119 1.05 8.73 -5.97
CA CYS A 119 2.47 8.76 -5.62
C CYS A 119 2.71 8.59 -4.11
N VAL A 120 1.84 9.15 -3.26
CA VAL A 120 1.94 9.02 -1.80
C VAL A 120 1.55 7.61 -1.34
N VAL A 121 0.51 7.02 -1.93
CA VAL A 121 0.11 5.63 -1.69
C VAL A 121 1.25 4.68 -2.06
N GLU A 122 1.76 4.73 -3.29
CA GLU A 122 2.83 3.81 -3.74
C GLU A 122 4.12 3.98 -2.94
N THR A 123 4.40 5.20 -2.47
CA THR A 123 5.53 5.43 -1.56
C THR A 123 5.34 4.72 -0.23
N GLY A 124 4.11 4.79 0.32
CA GLY A 124 3.70 4.09 1.53
C GLY A 124 3.82 2.57 1.35
N THR A 125 3.20 2.04 0.30
CA THR A 125 3.16 0.60 -0.01
C THR A 125 4.57 0.05 -0.31
N SER A 126 5.40 0.77 -1.08
CA SER A 126 6.81 0.40 -1.31
C SER A 126 7.61 0.32 0.00
N SER A 127 7.38 1.27 0.91
CA SER A 127 8.02 1.30 2.23
C SER A 127 7.53 0.17 3.13
N PHE A 128 6.24 -0.15 3.04
CA PHE A 128 5.60 -1.23 3.78
C PHE A 128 6.12 -2.61 3.37
N TYR A 129 6.17 -2.92 2.07
CA TYR A 129 6.75 -4.18 1.60
C TYR A 129 8.26 -4.25 1.80
N SER A 130 8.97 -3.12 1.75
CA SER A 130 10.37 -3.09 2.17
C SER A 130 10.53 -3.47 3.66
N ALA A 131 9.61 -3.04 4.52
CA ALA A 131 9.60 -3.39 5.93
C ALA A 131 9.26 -4.87 6.16
N ILE A 132 8.25 -5.40 5.46
CA ILE A 132 7.91 -6.85 5.50
C ILE A 132 9.11 -7.69 5.04
N ARG A 133 9.72 -7.37 3.90
CA ARG A 133 10.91 -8.07 3.38
C ARG A 133 12.02 -8.12 4.42
N ASP A 134 12.30 -6.98 5.05
CA ASP A 134 13.42 -6.84 5.98
C ASP A 134 13.14 -7.49 7.35
N ALA A 135 11.87 -7.63 7.73
CA ALA A 135 11.43 -8.25 8.98
C ALA A 135 11.18 -9.76 8.86
N SER A 136 10.82 -10.27 7.67
CA SER A 136 10.49 -11.67 7.47
C SER A 136 11.74 -12.56 7.47
N ASP A 137 11.70 -13.65 8.22
CA ASP A 137 12.67 -14.75 8.10
C ASP A 137 12.20 -15.85 7.14
N GLU A 138 10.91 -15.88 6.81
CA GLU A 138 10.32 -16.82 5.85
C GLU A 138 10.79 -16.45 4.41
N PRO A 139 11.49 -17.36 3.71
CA PRO A 139 12.13 -17.05 2.42
C PRO A 139 11.18 -16.57 1.33
N VAL A 140 10.01 -17.19 1.20
CA VAL A 140 9.06 -16.89 0.13
C VAL A 140 8.40 -15.53 0.35
N LEU A 141 7.99 -15.21 1.57
CA LEU A 141 7.46 -13.89 1.91
C LEU A 141 8.49 -12.79 1.67
N LYS A 142 9.75 -13.06 2.03
CA LYS A 142 10.86 -12.12 1.80
C LYS A 142 11.05 -11.86 0.29
N GLU A 143 10.95 -12.90 -0.53
CA GLU A 143 10.99 -12.74 -1.99
C GLU A 143 9.80 -11.92 -2.51
N ILE A 144 8.57 -12.31 -2.16
CA ILE A 144 7.33 -11.65 -2.58
C ILE A 144 7.38 -10.17 -2.21
N ALA A 145 7.61 -9.85 -0.94
CA ALA A 145 7.69 -8.47 -0.48
C ALA A 145 8.82 -7.68 -1.16
N GLY A 146 9.91 -8.34 -1.56
CA GLY A 146 10.97 -7.72 -2.36
C GLY A 146 10.53 -7.35 -3.79
N ARG A 147 9.73 -8.21 -4.43
CA ARG A 147 9.15 -7.98 -5.77
C ARG A 147 8.11 -6.87 -5.71
N LEU A 148 7.15 -6.96 -4.79
CA LEU A 148 6.11 -5.94 -4.58
C LEU A 148 6.73 -4.57 -4.27
N ALA A 149 7.68 -4.49 -3.33
CA ALA A 149 8.35 -3.21 -3.02
C ALA A 149 9.02 -2.54 -4.24
N ARG A 150 9.46 -3.34 -5.23
CA ARG A 150 10.06 -2.85 -6.48
C ARG A 150 8.97 -2.40 -7.46
N ASP A 151 7.87 -3.13 -7.56
CA ASP A 151 6.74 -2.74 -8.40
C ASP A 151 6.09 -1.47 -7.88
N GLU A 152 5.87 -1.34 -6.57
CA GLU A 152 5.39 -0.09 -5.97
C GLU A 152 6.29 1.11 -6.26
N PHE A 153 7.61 0.88 -6.33
CA PHE A 153 8.52 1.93 -6.74
C PHE A 153 8.38 2.30 -8.24
N ASN A 154 8.07 1.32 -9.08
CA ASN A 154 7.77 1.55 -10.50
C ASN A 154 6.39 2.22 -10.68
N HIS A 155 5.38 1.83 -9.92
CA HIS A 155 4.06 2.47 -9.87
C HIS A 155 4.20 3.93 -9.43
N TYR A 156 4.97 4.20 -8.37
CA TYR A 156 5.33 5.56 -7.98
C TYR A 156 5.90 6.36 -9.16
N LYS A 157 6.84 5.77 -9.90
CA LYS A 157 7.47 6.43 -11.04
C LYS A 157 6.47 6.67 -12.16
N LEU A 158 5.62 5.70 -12.49
CA LEU A 158 4.54 5.82 -13.47
C LEU A 158 3.64 7.01 -13.12
N PHE A 159 3.09 7.05 -11.90
CA PHE A 159 2.22 8.15 -11.48
C PHE A 159 2.96 9.48 -11.42
N TYR A 160 4.24 9.49 -11.05
CA TYR A 160 5.05 10.70 -11.00
C TYR A 160 5.36 11.27 -12.39
N ASP A 161 5.72 10.41 -13.34
CA ASP A 161 6.02 10.81 -14.72
C ASP A 161 4.74 11.35 -15.39
N HIS A 162 3.59 10.70 -15.17
CA HIS A 162 2.30 11.20 -15.61
C HIS A 162 1.91 12.50 -14.90
N PHE A 163 2.12 12.61 -13.59
CA PHE A 163 1.90 13.84 -12.82
C PHE A 163 2.67 15.04 -13.40
N GLN A 164 3.90 14.82 -13.86
CA GLN A 164 4.69 15.86 -14.52
C GLN A 164 4.15 16.24 -15.90
N ARG A 165 3.48 15.31 -16.60
CA ARG A 165 2.91 15.52 -17.94
C ARG A 165 1.70 16.46 -17.95
N TYR A 166 0.86 16.45 -16.92
CA TYR A 166 -0.35 17.29 -16.84
C TYR A 166 -0.06 18.74 -16.42
N GLU A 167 0.91 19.40 -17.07
CA GLU A 167 1.49 20.71 -16.70
C GLU A 167 0.46 21.81 -16.37
N THR A 168 -0.74 21.78 -16.98
CA THR A 168 -1.81 22.77 -16.79
C THR A 168 -2.63 22.61 -15.51
N ASP A 169 -2.55 21.46 -14.84
CA ASP A 169 -3.33 21.14 -13.62
C ASP A 169 -2.45 20.71 -12.44
N VAL A 170 -1.20 21.20 -12.44
CA VAL A 170 -0.21 20.89 -11.41
C VAL A 170 -0.49 21.72 -10.15
N PRO A 171 -0.81 21.10 -9.00
CA PRO A 171 -1.07 21.86 -7.77
C PRO A 171 0.15 22.66 -7.31
N SER A 172 -0.09 23.81 -6.69
CA SER A 172 0.98 24.58 -6.03
C SER A 172 1.66 23.74 -4.95
N LYS A 173 2.94 24.01 -4.64
CA LYS A 173 3.70 23.23 -3.64
C LYS A 173 2.97 23.10 -2.29
N LEU A 174 2.26 24.15 -1.86
CA LEU A 174 1.46 24.13 -0.64
C LEU A 174 0.26 23.16 -0.76
N ARG A 175 -0.44 23.19 -1.90
CA ARG A 175 -1.55 22.26 -2.17
C ARG A 175 -1.05 20.81 -2.28
N ARG A 176 0.14 20.60 -2.88
CA ARG A 176 0.78 19.27 -2.91
C ARG A 176 1.07 18.74 -1.51
N LEU A 177 1.64 19.58 -0.64
CA LEU A 177 1.88 19.21 0.75
C LEU A 177 0.58 18.90 1.49
N LYS A 178 -0.48 19.69 1.26
CA LYS A 178 -1.82 19.43 1.84
C LYS A 178 -2.39 18.09 1.37
N ILE A 179 -2.28 17.77 0.08
CA ILE A 179 -2.74 16.48 -0.49
C ILE A 179 -1.93 15.34 0.12
N ALA A 180 -0.60 15.46 0.17
CA ALA A 180 0.25 14.42 0.73
C ALA A 180 -0.02 14.17 2.22
N LEU A 181 -0.15 15.23 3.02
CA LEU A 181 -0.51 15.11 4.44
C LEU A 181 -1.91 14.53 4.63
N GLY A 182 -2.87 14.95 3.81
CA GLY A 182 -4.22 14.38 3.79
C GLY A 182 -4.17 12.88 3.53
N ARG A 183 -3.46 12.45 2.49
CA ARG A 183 -3.39 11.03 2.15
C ARG A 183 -2.64 10.18 3.16
N VAL A 184 -1.59 10.71 3.80
CA VAL A 184 -0.95 10.04 4.94
C VAL A 184 -1.90 9.89 6.13
N SER A 185 -2.76 10.89 6.37
CA SER A 185 -3.76 10.81 7.46
C SER A 185 -4.96 9.92 7.12
N GLU A 186 -5.27 9.74 5.84
CA GLU A 186 -6.31 8.82 5.35
C GLU A 186 -5.80 7.39 5.23
N ALA A 187 -4.51 7.11 5.43
CA ALA A 187 -3.96 5.75 5.41
C ALA A 187 -4.54 4.85 6.53
N ASP A 188 -5.28 5.44 7.47
CA ASP A 188 -6.01 4.77 8.56
C ASP A 188 -7.49 4.52 8.19
N ASP A 189 -7.81 4.40 6.90
CA ASP A 189 -9.19 4.26 6.43
C ASP A 189 -9.86 2.94 6.87
N ASP A 190 -11.18 2.91 6.72
CA ASP A 190 -12.00 1.72 6.93
C ASP A 190 -11.54 0.52 6.10
N GLU A 191 -10.91 0.76 4.95
CA GLU A 191 -10.40 -0.28 4.04
C GLU A 191 -9.51 -1.31 4.73
N LEU A 192 -8.39 -0.87 5.30
CA LEU A 192 -7.43 -1.75 5.97
C LEU A 192 -8.03 -2.38 7.23
N SER A 193 -8.93 -1.65 7.90
CA SER A 193 -9.64 -2.13 9.08
C SER A 193 -10.59 -3.28 8.73
N TYR A 194 -11.34 -3.12 7.64
CA TYR A 194 -12.29 -4.11 7.14
C TYR A 194 -11.58 -5.31 6.51
N ALA A 195 -10.52 -5.07 5.72
CA ALA A 195 -9.66 -6.12 5.19
C ALA A 195 -9.06 -6.97 6.33
N TYR A 196 -8.56 -6.34 7.40
CA TYR A 196 -8.06 -7.07 8.55
C TYR A 196 -9.14 -7.89 9.24
N TYR A 197 -10.35 -7.33 9.38
CA TYR A 197 -11.51 -8.03 9.93
C TYR A 197 -11.86 -9.28 9.10
N CYS A 198 -12.10 -9.13 7.80
CA CYS A 198 -12.45 -10.24 6.90
C CYS A 198 -11.38 -11.33 6.89
N ALA A 199 -10.09 -10.95 6.93
CA ALA A 199 -9.00 -11.90 6.81
C ALA A 199 -8.63 -12.61 8.12
N ASN A 200 -8.88 -11.98 9.28
CA ASN A 200 -8.37 -12.46 10.58
C ASN A 200 -9.42 -12.72 11.65
N ARG A 201 -10.65 -12.23 11.49
CA ARG A 201 -11.71 -12.36 12.49
C ARG A 201 -13.02 -12.91 11.89
N PRO A 202 -12.97 -14.02 11.14
CA PRO A 202 -14.19 -14.60 10.59
C PRO A 202 -15.15 -14.95 11.73
N ASN A 203 -16.42 -14.55 11.59
CA ASN A 203 -17.52 -14.77 12.55
C ASN A 203 -17.50 -13.89 13.82
N ALA A 204 -16.68 -12.83 13.88
CA ALA A 204 -16.80 -11.80 14.92
C ALA A 204 -17.69 -10.65 14.43
N ASP A 205 -18.17 -9.80 15.34
CA ASP A 205 -18.76 -8.51 14.93
C ASP A 205 -17.64 -7.57 14.47
N TYR A 206 -17.93 -6.77 13.42
CA TYR A 206 -16.96 -5.80 12.91
C TYR A 206 -16.74 -4.66 13.91
N ASP A 207 -15.54 -4.64 14.51
CA ASP A 207 -15.03 -3.53 15.33
C ASP A 207 -13.95 -2.78 14.54
N ARG A 208 -14.37 -1.69 13.89
CA ARG A 208 -13.49 -0.85 13.07
C ARG A 208 -12.25 -0.37 13.82
N GLU A 209 -12.44 0.22 15.01
CA GLU A 209 -11.33 0.82 15.76
C GLU A 209 -10.38 -0.25 16.30
N GLY A 210 -10.91 -1.38 16.77
CA GLY A 210 -10.10 -2.51 17.21
C GLY A 210 -9.30 -3.14 16.05
N CYS A 211 -9.90 -3.30 14.87
CA CYS A 211 -9.22 -3.86 13.71
C CYS A 211 -8.16 -2.90 13.15
N ALA A 212 -8.46 -1.60 13.09
CA ALA A 212 -7.49 -0.56 12.72
C ALA A 212 -6.24 -0.62 13.62
N LYS A 213 -6.44 -0.60 14.94
CA LYS A 213 -5.35 -0.67 15.92
C LYS A 213 -4.57 -1.98 15.80
N ALA A 214 -5.26 -3.11 15.64
CA ALA A 214 -4.63 -4.42 15.52
C ALA A 214 -3.76 -4.53 14.26
N TYR A 215 -4.21 -3.99 13.14
CA TYR A 215 -3.43 -3.92 11.91
C TYR A 215 -2.24 -2.97 12.05
N GLN A 216 -2.48 -1.73 12.48
CA GLN A 216 -1.45 -0.70 12.63
C GLN A 216 -0.34 -1.12 13.61
N ALA A 217 -0.68 -1.76 14.73
CA ALA A 217 0.30 -2.24 15.71
C ALA A 217 1.33 -3.16 15.04
N ARG A 218 0.86 -4.06 14.18
CA ARG A 218 1.68 -5.03 13.45
C ARG A 218 2.46 -4.33 12.34
N ALA A 219 1.77 -3.59 11.47
CA ALA A 219 2.37 -2.93 10.32
C ALA A 219 3.47 -1.93 10.73
N LEU A 220 3.21 -1.06 11.71
CA LEU A 220 4.18 -0.07 12.19
C LEU A 220 5.33 -0.71 12.97
N GLY A 221 5.09 -1.86 13.62
CA GLY A 221 6.13 -2.65 14.29
C GLY A 221 7.24 -3.15 13.36
N LEU A 222 6.95 -3.29 12.06
CA LEU A 222 7.93 -3.72 11.05
C LEU A 222 8.90 -2.60 10.64
N TYR A 223 8.51 -1.33 10.85
CA TYR A 223 9.28 -0.21 10.32
C TYR A 223 10.59 -0.02 11.09
N GLN A 224 11.65 0.22 10.31
CA GLN A 224 12.93 0.68 10.80
C GLN A 224 13.19 2.08 10.27
N ARG A 225 14.15 2.79 10.88
CA ARG A 225 14.49 4.17 10.50
C ARG A 225 14.71 4.34 8.99
N ARG A 226 15.44 3.40 8.37
CA ARG A 226 15.72 3.43 6.93
C ARG A 226 14.47 3.42 6.05
N HIS A 227 13.38 2.78 6.49
CA HIS A 227 12.10 2.75 5.77
C HIS A 227 11.45 4.13 5.81
N THR A 228 11.39 4.75 6.99
CA THR A 228 10.86 6.11 7.15
C THR A 228 11.70 7.18 6.44
N ASP A 229 13.03 7.01 6.37
CA ASP A 229 13.91 7.93 5.64
C ASP A 229 13.60 7.92 4.13
N ARG A 230 13.41 6.72 3.56
CA ARG A 230 13.04 6.55 2.15
C ARG A 230 11.65 7.10 1.86
N LEU A 231 10.67 6.79 2.71
CA LEU A 231 9.30 7.32 2.62
C LEU A 231 9.30 8.85 2.56
N VAL A 232 9.99 9.51 3.50
CA VAL A 232 10.09 10.98 3.55
C VAL A 232 10.74 11.55 2.29
N ALA A 233 11.81 10.91 1.79
CA ALA A 233 12.49 11.36 0.59
C ALA A 233 11.59 11.29 -0.67
N MET A 234 10.84 10.20 -0.83
CA MET A 234 9.94 9.99 -1.97
C MET A 234 8.72 10.93 -1.93
N ILE A 235 8.09 11.13 -0.76
CA ILE A 235 7.00 12.11 -0.58
C ILE A 235 7.51 13.53 -0.87
N ALA A 236 8.70 13.88 -0.39
CA ALA A 236 9.30 15.19 -0.66
C ALA A 236 9.53 15.40 -2.16
N ASN A 237 10.02 14.38 -2.86
CA ASN A 237 10.21 14.42 -4.31
C ASN A 237 8.88 14.60 -5.06
N ALA A 238 7.84 13.86 -4.68
CA ALA A 238 6.49 14.00 -5.23
C ALA A 238 5.94 15.43 -5.06
N CYS A 239 6.18 16.02 -3.89
CA CYS A 239 5.81 17.40 -3.58
C CYS A 239 6.68 18.46 -4.28
N GLY A 240 7.75 18.08 -4.99
CA GLY A 240 8.70 19.03 -5.59
C GLY A 240 9.51 19.82 -4.55
N ILE A 241 9.72 19.22 -3.38
CA ILE A 241 10.46 19.81 -2.26
C ILE A 241 11.88 19.22 -2.27
N ARG A 242 12.87 20.08 -2.50
CA ARG A 242 14.28 19.70 -2.34
C ARG A 242 14.66 19.85 -0.87
N ILE A 243 14.82 18.72 -0.19
CA ILE A 243 15.25 18.71 1.21
C ILE A 243 16.78 18.55 1.25
N GLY A 244 17.48 19.62 1.60
CA GLY A 244 18.94 19.55 1.81
C GLY A 244 19.32 18.71 3.04
N PRO A 245 20.57 18.20 3.14
CA PRO A 245 20.99 17.30 4.22
C PRO A 245 20.74 17.84 5.64
N ARG A 246 20.84 19.17 5.81
CA ARG A 246 20.62 19.87 7.09
C ARG A 246 19.15 19.84 7.55
N VAL A 247 18.20 19.70 6.64
CA VAL A 247 16.76 19.63 6.92
C VAL A 247 16.28 18.17 6.92
N ALA A 248 16.86 17.32 6.07
CA ALA A 248 16.49 15.91 5.97
C ALA A 248 16.68 15.16 7.28
N LYS A 249 17.84 15.35 7.94
CA LYS A 249 18.17 14.66 9.19
C LYS A 249 17.21 14.97 10.35
N PRO A 250 16.90 16.23 10.69
CA PRO A 250 15.93 16.52 11.75
C PRO A 250 14.51 16.09 11.37
N LEU A 251 14.08 16.29 10.12
CA LEU A 251 12.72 15.91 9.68
C LEU A 251 12.50 14.40 9.80
N THR A 252 13.40 13.60 9.24
CA THR A 252 13.32 12.14 9.34
C THR A 252 13.39 11.67 10.79
N SER A 253 14.05 12.41 11.68
CA SER A 253 14.09 12.09 13.11
C SER A 253 12.78 12.31 13.82
N VAL A 254 12.08 13.39 13.48
CA VAL A 254 10.73 13.64 13.99
C VAL A 254 9.77 12.58 13.47
N VAL A 255 9.82 12.25 12.18
CA VAL A 255 8.95 11.23 11.57
C VAL A 255 9.18 9.86 12.22
N TRP A 256 10.44 9.43 12.34
CA TRP A 256 10.78 8.17 13.00
C TRP A 256 10.35 8.15 14.47
N TRP A 257 10.56 9.25 15.20
CA TRP A 257 10.10 9.36 16.59
C TRP A 257 8.58 9.23 16.68
N GLY A 258 7.84 9.84 15.77
CA GLY A 258 6.38 9.70 15.68
C GLY A 258 5.94 8.26 15.43
N PHE A 259 6.50 7.63 14.38
CA PHE A 259 6.24 6.23 14.03
C PHE A 259 6.54 5.27 15.18
N SER A 260 7.75 5.33 15.74
CA SER A 260 8.18 4.45 16.83
C SER A 260 7.38 4.69 18.12
N THR A 261 7.03 5.94 18.44
CA THR A 261 6.17 6.25 19.59
C THR A 261 4.76 5.71 19.40
N HIS A 262 4.20 5.84 18.20
CA HIS A 262 2.86 5.35 17.91
C HIS A 262 2.80 3.82 17.90
N ALA A 263 3.77 3.17 17.25
CA ALA A 263 3.94 1.71 17.26
C ALA A 263 4.02 1.18 18.71
N LYS A 264 4.82 1.83 19.56
CA LYS A 264 4.92 1.47 20.98
C LYS A 264 3.58 1.59 21.72
N ARG A 265 2.86 2.71 21.54
CA ARG A 265 1.54 2.89 22.18
C ARG A 265 0.53 1.85 21.74
N LEU A 266 0.55 1.47 20.47
CA LEU A 266 -0.33 0.44 19.92
C LEU A 266 0.04 -0.95 20.46
N ALA A 267 1.33 -1.27 20.53
CA ALA A 267 1.81 -2.52 21.13
C ALA A 267 1.46 -2.63 22.62
N ASP A 268 1.51 -1.52 23.37
CA ASP A 268 1.13 -1.47 24.78
C ASP A 268 -0.41 -1.63 24.99
N ALA A 269 -1.21 -1.42 23.93
CA ALA A 269 -2.67 -1.44 23.97
C ALA A 269 -3.31 -2.70 23.34
N ALA A 270 -2.51 -3.53 22.68
CA ALA A 270 -2.92 -4.77 21.99
C ALA A 270 -2.70 -6.01 22.87
#